data_AF-A0A150R0P2-F1
#
_entry.id   AF-A0A150R0P2-F1
#
_cell.length_a   1.000
_cell.length_b   1.000
_cell.length_c   1.000
_cell.angle_alpha   90.00
_cell.angle_beta   90.00
_cell.angle_gamma   90.00
#
_symmetry.space_group_name_H-M   'P 1'
#
loop_
_entity.id
_entity.type
_entity.pdbx_description
1 polymer ?
#
loop_
_entity_poly.entity_id
_entity_poly.type
_entity_poly.pdbx_seq_one_letter_code
_entity_poly.pdbx_strand_id
1 'polypeptide(L)'
;MTIDAAIARWCARPIDTGHPGLTLTPLVLGPEGVPVVTDAEQAKAAPEAAVLEARGLEVPTEVRERVLASTELAELDRWLRRAAVVSDTRELLATTGS
;
A
#
# COMPACT_ATOMS: atom_id res chain seq x y z
N MET A 1 -5.41 3.77 -9.09
CA MET A 1 -4.56 2.62 -9.48
C MET A 1 -4.93 2.23 -10.91
N THR A 2 -3.96 2.02 -11.79
CA THR A 2 -4.22 1.59 -13.19
C THR A 2 -3.20 0.52 -13.56
N ILE A 3 -3.61 -0.47 -14.35
CA ILE A 3 -2.70 -1.50 -14.90
C ILE A 3 -2.07 -1.06 -16.22
N ASP A 4 -2.53 0.06 -16.79
CA ASP A 4 -1.97 0.61 -18.02
C ASP A 4 -0.79 1.55 -17.67
N ALA A 5 0.41 1.15 -18.08
CA ALA A 5 1.63 1.91 -17.85
C ALA A 5 1.59 3.32 -18.48
N ALA A 6 0.94 3.50 -19.62
CA ALA A 6 0.80 4.80 -20.26
C ALA A 6 -0.12 5.72 -19.45
N ILE A 7 -1.23 5.19 -18.91
CA ILE A 7 -2.12 5.95 -18.01
C ILE A 7 -1.38 6.31 -16.72
N ALA A 8 -0.63 5.37 -16.14
CA ALA A 8 0.14 5.63 -14.92
C ALA A 8 1.15 6.76 -15.12
N ARG A 9 1.94 6.74 -16.20
CA ARG A 9 2.88 7.81 -16.54
C ARG A 9 2.18 9.13 -16.81
N TRP A 10 1.04 9.14 -17.49
CA TRP A 10 0.28 10.35 -17.74
C TRP A 10 -0.21 11.01 -16.44
N CYS A 11 -0.73 10.20 -15.50
CA CYS A 11 -1.19 10.65 -14.18
C CYS A 11 -0.05 11.16 -13.28
N ALA A 12 1.17 10.62 -13.43
CA ALA A 12 2.31 10.97 -12.59
C ALA A 12 2.99 12.30 -13.00
N ARG A 13 2.54 12.93 -14.09
CA ARG A 13 3.12 14.19 -14.56
C ARG A 13 2.85 15.31 -13.54
N PRO A 14 3.80 16.24 -13.35
CA PRO A 14 3.59 17.42 -12.54
C PRO A 14 2.37 18.22 -13.01
N ILE A 15 1.54 18.62 -12.06
CA ILE A 15 0.34 19.43 -12.27
C ILE A 15 0.62 20.82 -11.71
N ASP A 16 0.59 21.82 -12.59
CA ASP A 16 0.57 23.22 -12.18
C ASP A 16 -0.82 23.53 -11.62
N THR A 17 -0.87 23.84 -10.32
CA THR A 17 -2.12 24.11 -9.61
C THR A 17 -2.50 25.59 -9.65
N GLY A 18 -1.72 26.44 -10.33
CA GLY A 18 -1.96 27.88 -10.49
C GLY A 18 -1.62 28.74 -9.27
N HIS A 19 -1.15 28.15 -8.16
CA HIS A 19 -0.62 28.90 -7.02
C HIS A 19 0.89 29.09 -7.17
N PRO A 20 1.46 30.30 -6.94
CA PRO A 20 2.87 30.55 -7.17
C PRO A 20 3.78 29.58 -6.40
N GLY A 21 4.65 28.88 -7.13
CA GLY A 21 5.62 27.94 -6.57
C GLY A 21 5.06 26.58 -6.15
N LEU A 22 3.76 26.31 -6.36
CA LEU A 22 3.16 25.02 -6.03
C LEU A 22 2.98 24.15 -7.29
N THR A 23 3.68 23.03 -7.32
CA THR A 23 3.50 22.00 -8.35
C THR A 23 3.23 20.67 -7.67
N LEU A 24 2.05 20.09 -7.93
CA LEU A 24 1.69 18.78 -7.41
C LEU A 24 2.33 17.72 -8.28
N THR A 25 3.09 16.80 -7.68
CA THR A 25 3.53 15.57 -8.35
C THR A 25 2.75 14.40 -7.74
N PRO A 26 1.71 13.89 -8.41
CA PRO A 26 0.89 12.83 -7.87
C PRO A 26 1.70 11.55 -7.66
N LEU A 27 1.54 10.91 -6.49
CA LEU A 27 2.04 9.56 -6.26
C LEU A 27 1.13 8.56 -6.99
N VAL A 28 1.64 7.96 -8.06
CA VAL A 28 0.88 7.02 -8.88
C VAL A 28 1.46 5.61 -8.74
N LEU A 29 0.66 4.70 -8.19
CA LEU A 29 0.94 3.28 -8.26
C LEU A 29 0.65 2.79 -9.70
N GLY A 30 1.71 2.53 -10.46
CA GLY A 30 1.67 1.95 -11.80
C GLY A 30 2.24 0.53 -11.84
N PRO A 31 1.97 -0.25 -12.89
CA PRO A 31 2.38 -1.66 -12.99
C PRO A 31 3.91 -1.86 -12.92
N GLU A 32 4.68 -0.84 -13.29
CA GLU A 32 6.16 -0.86 -13.26
C GLU A 32 6.73 -0.66 -11.85
N GLY A 33 5.95 -0.06 -10.94
CA GLY A 33 6.37 0.27 -9.57
C GLY A 33 5.76 -0.64 -8.50
N VAL A 34 4.92 -1.59 -8.89
CA VAL A 34 4.33 -2.58 -7.97
C VAL A 34 5.22 -3.82 -7.95
N PRO A 35 5.87 -4.15 -6.82
CA PRO A 35 6.59 -5.41 -6.68
C PRO A 35 5.66 -6.59 -6.96
N VAL A 36 6.12 -7.51 -7.80
CA VAL A 36 5.39 -8.75 -8.09
C VAL A 36 5.36 -9.60 -6.83
N VAL A 37 4.16 -10.01 -6.43
CA VAL A 37 3.99 -11.02 -5.38
C VAL A 37 4.61 -12.33 -5.87
N THR A 38 5.76 -12.72 -5.31
CA THR A 38 6.52 -13.90 -5.75
C THR A 38 6.00 -15.21 -5.16
N ASP A 39 5.21 -15.16 -4.09
CA ASP A 39 4.60 -16.33 -3.45
C ASP A 39 3.09 -16.09 -3.23
N ALA A 40 2.27 -16.80 -4.01
CA ALA A 40 0.83 -16.66 -3.95
C ALA A 40 0.20 -17.28 -2.69
N GLU A 41 0.81 -18.32 -2.11
CA GLU A 41 0.29 -18.94 -0.88
C GLU A 41 0.57 -18.03 0.32
N GLN A 42 1.77 -17.45 0.38
CA GLN A 42 2.09 -16.47 1.41
C GLN A 42 1.22 -15.21 1.31
N ALA A 43 0.90 -14.75 0.10
CA ALA A 43 0.00 -13.61 -0.09
C ALA A 43 -1.46 -13.91 0.26
N LYS A 44 -1.93 -15.15 0.09
CA LYS A 44 -3.26 -15.57 0.57
C LYS A 44 -3.31 -15.63 2.09
N ALA A 45 -2.21 -16.05 2.73
CA ALA A 45 -2.13 -16.16 4.18
C ALA A 45 -2.04 -14.79 4.88
N ALA A 46 -1.46 -13.78 4.23
CA ALA A 46 -1.31 -12.42 4.76
C ALA A 46 -1.52 -11.36 3.65
N PRO A 47 -2.75 -11.15 3.18
CA PRO A 47 -3.04 -10.21 2.08
C PRO A 47 -2.68 -8.75 2.42
N GLU A 48 -2.73 -8.37 3.69
CA GLU A 48 -2.33 -7.05 4.19
C GLU A 48 -0.86 -6.78 3.95
N ALA A 49 0.00 -7.77 4.23
CA ALA A 49 1.44 -7.69 3.97
C ALA A 49 1.72 -7.62 2.47
N ALA A 50 1.01 -8.43 1.66
CA ALA A 50 1.15 -8.41 0.21
C ALA A 50 0.80 -7.04 -0.41
N VAL A 51 -0.22 -6.36 0.11
CA VAL A 51 -0.57 -4.99 -0.34
C VAL A 51 0.53 -3.98 0.02
N LEU A 52 1.13 -4.07 1.20
CA LEU A 52 2.22 -3.20 1.62
C LEU A 52 3.47 -3.39 0.76
N GLU A 53 3.85 -4.65 0.51
CA GLU A 53 4.95 -4.99 -0.40
C GLU A 53 4.67 -4.51 -1.83
N ALA A 54 3.45 -4.71 -2.32
CA ALA A 54 3.00 -4.21 -3.63
C ALA A 54 3.08 -2.67 -3.73
N ARG A 55 3.10 -1.96 -2.60
CA ARG A 55 3.30 -0.51 -2.53
C ARG A 55 4.76 -0.09 -2.32
N GLY A 56 5.69 -1.06 -2.32
CA GLY A 56 7.11 -0.83 -2.08
C GLY A 56 7.46 -0.55 -0.62
N LEU A 57 6.55 -0.86 0.31
CA LEU A 57 6.80 -0.74 1.75
C LEU A 57 7.38 -2.04 2.28
N GLU A 58 8.53 -1.95 2.94
CA GLU A 58 9.12 -3.09 3.62
C GLU A 58 8.24 -3.50 4.81
N VAL A 59 7.91 -4.80 4.91
CA VAL A 59 7.08 -5.34 6.00
C VAL A 59 7.98 -6.02 7.02
N PRO A 60 8.15 -5.44 8.22
CA PRO A 60 8.91 -6.06 9.29
C PRO A 60 8.30 -7.41 9.70
N THR A 61 9.15 -8.36 10.10
CA THR A 61 8.72 -9.70 10.52
C THR A 61 7.68 -9.65 11.63
N GLU A 62 7.80 -8.71 12.56
CA GLU A 62 6.87 -8.56 13.70
C GLU A 62 5.46 -8.20 13.23
N VAL A 63 5.34 -7.39 12.19
CA VAL A 63 4.04 -7.04 11.58
C VAL A 63 3.44 -8.27 10.89
N ARG A 64 4.26 -9.03 10.15
CA ARG A 64 3.82 -10.26 9.48
C ARG A 64 3.36 -11.31 10.47
N GLU A 65 4.12 -11.56 11.53
CA GLU A 65 3.78 -12.51 12.58
C GLU A 65 2.47 -12.12 13.28
N ARG A 66 2.28 -10.82 13.56
CA ARG A 66 1.04 -10.34 14.18
C ARG A 66 -0.18 -10.53 13.28
N VAL A 67 -0.04 -10.28 11.98
CA VAL A 67 -1.12 -10.53 10.99
C VAL A 67 -1.47 -12.01 10.93
N LEU A 68 -0.47 -12.89 10.81
CA LEU A 68 -0.67 -14.34 10.76
C LEU A 68 -1.24 -14.93 12.06
N ALA A 69 -1.01 -14.28 13.20
CA ALA A 69 -1.55 -14.70 14.49
C ALA A 69 -2.99 -14.22 14.74
N SER A 70 -3.53 -13.30 13.92
CA SER A 70 -4.91 -12.83 14.10
C SER A 70 -5.91 -13.78 13.44
N THR A 71 -6.95 -14.15 14.19
CA THR A 71 -8.10 -14.94 13.71
C THR A 71 -9.36 -14.10 13.56
N GLU A 72 -9.30 -12.81 13.91
CA GLU A 72 -10.44 -11.91 13.91
C GLU A 72 -10.59 -11.24 12.53
N LEU A 73 -11.55 -11.71 11.74
CA LEU A 73 -11.76 -11.23 10.36
C LEU A 73 -12.00 -9.72 10.27
N ALA A 74 -12.65 -9.10 11.26
CA ALA A 74 -12.88 -7.66 11.29
C ALA A 74 -11.58 -6.86 11.51
N GLU A 75 -10.62 -7.43 12.24
CA GLU A 75 -9.30 -6.83 12.43
C GLU A 75 -8.48 -6.91 11.13
N LEU A 76 -8.51 -8.07 10.47
CA LEU A 76 -7.87 -8.30 9.17
C LEU A 76 -8.44 -7.39 8.06
N ASP A 77 -9.77 -7.29 7.89
CA ASP A 77 -10.37 -6.38 6.89
C ASP A 77 -9.97 -4.92 7.11
N ARG A 78 -9.92 -4.48 8.37
CA ARG A 78 -9.46 -3.14 8.72
C ARG A 78 -8.00 -2.93 8.34
N TRP A 79 -7.12 -3.88 8.66
CA TRP A 79 -5.71 -3.79 8.29
C TRP A 79 -5.54 -3.82 6.77
N LEU A 80 -6.29 -4.62 6.04
CA LEU A 80 -6.26 -4.66 4.58
C LEU A 80 -6.61 -3.30 3.96
N ARG A 81 -7.66 -2.63 4.46
CA ARG A 81 -8.02 -1.28 4.01
C ARG A 81 -6.93 -0.26 4.36
N ARG A 82 -6.32 -0.36 5.54
CA ARG A 82 -5.23 0.53 5.97
C ARG A 82 -3.97 0.32 5.15
N ALA A 83 -3.63 -0.93 4.81
CA ALA A 83 -2.48 -1.29 4.00
C ALA A 83 -2.45 -0.56 2.65
N ALA A 84 -3.60 -0.13 2.12
CA ALA A 84 -3.68 0.65 0.88
C ALA A 84 -3.32 2.14 1.04
N VAL A 85 -3.36 2.69 2.26
CA VAL A 85 -3.23 4.15 2.51
C VAL A 85 -2.08 4.54 3.45
N VAL A 86 -1.67 3.66 4.37
CA VAL A 86 -0.59 3.97 5.33
C VAL A 86 0.73 4.21 4.61
N SER A 87 1.54 5.14 5.09
CA SER A 87 2.87 5.38 4.50
C SER A 87 3.99 4.70 5.30
N ASP A 88 3.70 4.25 6.51
CA ASP A 88 4.59 3.45 7.35
C ASP A 88 3.91 2.14 7.78
N THR A 89 4.66 1.05 7.73
CA THR A 89 4.16 -0.31 7.97
C THR A 89 3.79 -0.56 9.43
N ARG A 90 4.41 0.14 10.38
CA ARG A 90 4.11 0.01 11.82
C ARG A 90 2.77 0.64 12.16
N GLU A 91 2.32 1.61 11.37
CA GLU A 91 0.99 2.20 11.51
C GLU A 91 -0.13 1.24 11.12
N LEU A 92 0.16 0.11 10.46
CA LEU A 92 -0.87 -0.87 10.09
C LEU A 92 -1.66 -1.36 11.31
N LEU A 93 -0.93 -1.69 12.38
CA LEU A 93 -1.46 -2.33 13.59
C LEU A 93 -2.01 -1.34 14.62
N ALA A 94 -1.74 -0.04 14.44
CA ALA A 94 -2.19 0.97 15.38
C ALA A 94 -3.73 1.01 15.41
N THR A 95 -4.32 0.76 16.58
CA THR A 95 -5.74 1.07 16.81
C THR A 95 -5.90 2.57 16.63
N THR A 96 -6.63 3.03 15.61
CA THR A 96 -6.92 4.46 15.45
C THR A 96 -7.64 4.91 16.71
N GLY A 97 -6.92 5.61 17.58
CA GLY A 97 -7.43 6.13 18.83
C GLY A 97 -7.77 7.60 18.65
N SER A 98 -9.06 7.88 18.84
CA SER A 98 -9.74 9.16 19.01
C SER A 98 -10.20 9.94 17.78
#